data_AF-A0A5N5MTD2-F1
#
_entry.id   AF-A0A5N5MTD2-F1
#
_cell.length_a   1.000
_cell.length_b   1.000
_cell.length_c   1.000
_cell.angle_alpha   90.00
_cell.angle_beta   90.00
_cell.angle_gamma   90.00
#
_symmetry.space_group_name_H-M   'P 1'
#
loop_
_entity.id
_entity.type
_entity.pdbx_description
1 polymer ?
#
loop_
_entity_poly.entity_id
_entity_poly.type
_entity_poly.pdbx_seq_one_letter_code
_entity_poly.pdbx_strand_id
1 'polypeptide(L)'
;MAISPTQYAITSRQSANWNDAKRRVLASYRVWLRSAGEIQTMYSVPLPVSAIRTRIRQEFERHRYVNKLPVVDVLLQKGNADYQETMNYWRQTTHIMSYFKEENFRGDKRLPTNFITGFLEGRN
;
A
#
# COMPACT_ATOMS: atom_id res chain seq x y z
N MET A 1 8.11 29.94 -17.67
CA MET A 1 8.96 29.18 -16.72
C MET A 1 8.40 27.76 -16.66
N ALA A 2 9.18 26.72 -16.95
CA ALA A 2 8.68 25.33 -16.92
C ALA A 2 8.70 24.80 -15.47
N ILE A 3 7.66 24.09 -15.06
CA ILE A 3 7.57 23.47 -13.73
C ILE A 3 8.17 22.07 -13.81
N SER A 4 9.26 21.84 -13.08
CA SER A 4 9.95 20.53 -13.03
C SER A 4 9.21 19.54 -12.11
N PRO A 5 9.25 18.24 -12.42
CA PRO A 5 8.62 17.21 -11.58
C PRO A 5 9.40 16.97 -10.28
N THR A 6 8.69 16.50 -9.26
CA THR A 6 9.24 16.11 -7.96
C THR A 6 10.00 14.79 -8.02
N GLN A 7 10.80 14.50 -6.98
CA GLN A 7 11.52 13.24 -6.86
C GLN A 7 10.53 12.05 -6.86
N TYR A 8 10.88 10.99 -7.59
CA TYR A 8 10.07 9.79 -7.85
C TYR A 8 8.77 10.02 -8.63
N ALA A 9 8.57 11.19 -9.25
CA ALA A 9 7.42 11.40 -10.12
C ALA A 9 7.47 10.49 -11.36
N ILE A 10 6.32 9.92 -11.72
CA ILE A 10 6.15 9.07 -12.91
C ILE A 10 5.00 9.64 -13.72
N THR A 11 5.19 9.77 -15.04
CA THR A 11 4.12 10.22 -15.94
C THR A 11 2.96 9.22 -15.95
N SER A 12 1.74 9.71 -15.79
CA SER A 12 0.55 8.87 -15.85
C SER A 12 0.37 8.33 -17.27
N ARG A 13 0.16 7.02 -17.37
CA ARG A 13 -0.13 6.35 -18.65
C ARG A 13 -1.00 5.12 -18.43
N GLN A 14 -1.76 4.77 -19.46
CA GLN A 14 -2.55 3.55 -19.53
C GLN A 14 -1.72 2.37 -20.07
N SER A 15 -2.03 1.16 -19.62
CA SER A 15 -1.37 -0.06 -20.09
C SER A 15 -1.96 -0.49 -21.43
N ALA A 16 -1.10 -0.80 -22.40
CA ALA A 16 -1.55 -1.24 -23.73
C ALA A 16 -2.17 -2.64 -23.71
N ASN A 17 -1.71 -3.51 -22.81
CA ASN A 17 -2.20 -4.88 -22.64
C ASN A 17 -1.80 -5.43 -21.26
N TRP A 18 -2.27 -6.65 -20.95
CA TRP A 18 -1.97 -7.33 -19.69
C TRP A 18 -0.48 -7.61 -19.45
N ASN A 19 0.30 -7.84 -20.51
CA ASN A 19 1.75 -8.06 -20.37
C ASN A 19 2.46 -6.78 -19.93
N ASP A 20 2.05 -5.62 -20.47
CA ASP A 20 2.57 -4.32 -20.03
C ASP A 20 2.18 -4.04 -18.57
N ALA A 21 0.90 -4.21 -18.22
CA ALA A 21 0.43 -4.03 -16.84
C ALA A 21 1.18 -4.93 -15.85
N LYS A 22 1.37 -6.22 -16.18
CA LYS A 22 2.13 -7.17 -15.35
C LYS A 22 3.57 -6.69 -15.10
N ARG A 23 4.26 -6.21 -16.15
CA ARG A 23 5.63 -5.67 -16.00
C ARG A 23 5.65 -4.45 -15.08
N ARG A 24 4.68 -3.54 -15.22
CA ARG A 24 4.55 -2.33 -14.39
C ARG A 24 4.27 -2.67 -12.93
N VAL A 25 3.36 -3.60 -12.66
CA VAL A 25 3.07 -4.10 -11.30
C VAL A 25 4.32 -4.71 -10.66
N LEU A 26 5.02 -5.58 -11.37
CA LEU A 26 6.25 -6.22 -10.86
C LEU A 26 7.37 -5.20 -10.62
N ALA A 27 7.49 -4.18 -11.47
CA ALA A 27 8.45 -3.09 -11.28
C ALA A 27 8.12 -2.29 -10.01
N SER A 28 6.85 -1.88 -9.84
CA SER A 28 6.38 -1.18 -8.65
C SER A 28 6.62 -2.01 -7.37
N TYR A 29 6.27 -3.30 -7.40
CA TYR A 29 6.48 -4.21 -6.27
C TYR A 29 7.95 -4.33 -5.86
N ARG A 30 8.87 -4.44 -6.84
CA ARG A 30 10.31 -4.51 -6.56
C ARG A 30 10.84 -3.22 -5.93
N VAL A 31 10.36 -2.07 -6.39
CA VAL A 31 10.75 -0.76 -5.85
C VAL A 31 10.31 -0.65 -4.39
N TRP A 32 9.06 -1.01 -4.07
CA TRP A 32 8.56 -1.07 -2.70
C TRP A 32 9.35 -2.03 -1.79
N LEU A 33 9.68 -3.23 -2.27
CA LEU A 33 10.45 -4.20 -1.47
C LEU A 33 11.87 -3.72 -1.12
N ARG A 34 12.49 -2.94 -2.02
CA ARG A 34 13.83 -2.37 -1.81
C ARG A 34 13.79 -1.21 -0.83
N SER A 35 12.75 -0.37 -0.91
CA SER A 35 12.63 0.80 -0.04
C SER A 35 12.23 0.47 1.40
N ALA A 36 11.81 -0.76 1.70
CA ALA A 36 11.36 -1.16 3.04
C ALA A 36 12.36 -0.84 4.18
N GLY A 37 13.67 -0.96 3.94
CA GLY A 37 14.69 -0.61 4.93
C GLY A 37 14.77 0.90 5.17
N GLU A 38 14.66 1.69 4.11
CA GLU A 38 14.64 3.16 4.17
C GLU A 38 13.38 3.64 4.90
N ILE A 39 12.20 3.06 4.62
CA ILE A 39 10.94 3.36 5.31
C ILE A 39 11.08 3.12 6.82
N GLN A 40 11.67 2.00 7.22
CA GLN A 40 11.83 1.68 8.64
C GLN A 40 12.63 2.77 9.35
N THR A 41 13.76 3.18 8.78
CA THR A 41 14.66 4.18 9.35
C THR A 41 14.02 5.58 9.32
N MET A 42 13.46 6.00 8.18
CA MET A 42 12.86 7.33 8.02
C MET A 42 11.70 7.56 8.99
N TYR A 43 10.83 6.56 9.16
CA TYR A 43 9.63 6.69 10.00
C TYR A 43 9.81 6.15 11.42
N SER A 44 10.99 5.63 11.76
CA SER A 44 11.28 4.97 13.05
C SER A 44 10.23 3.93 13.43
N VAL A 45 9.86 3.08 12.47
CA VAL A 45 8.81 2.07 12.65
C VAL A 45 9.29 1.01 13.66
N PRO A 46 8.51 0.67 14.72
CA PRO A 46 8.91 -0.29 15.76
C PRO A 46 8.79 -1.76 15.31
N LEU A 47 8.95 -2.03 14.01
CA LEU A 47 8.79 -3.35 13.41
C LEU A 47 10.01 -3.69 12.55
N PRO A 48 10.37 -4.98 12.44
CA PRO A 48 11.47 -5.39 11.59
C PRO A 48 11.15 -5.16 10.11
N VAL A 49 12.17 -4.94 9.28
CA VAL A 49 12.04 -4.76 7.82
C VAL A 49 11.29 -5.92 7.16
N SER A 50 11.41 -7.14 7.70
CA SER A 50 10.67 -8.32 7.26
C SER A 50 9.16 -8.17 7.40
N ALA A 51 8.68 -7.57 8.50
CA ALA A 51 7.27 -7.29 8.72
C ALA A 51 6.76 -6.25 7.70
N ILE A 52 7.53 -5.19 7.44
CA ILE A 52 7.19 -4.17 6.42
C ILE A 52 7.07 -4.81 5.04
N ARG A 53 8.05 -5.62 4.62
CA ARG A 53 8.00 -6.36 3.34
C ARG A 53 6.81 -7.30 3.25
N THR A 54 6.45 -7.95 4.36
CA THR A 54 5.29 -8.83 4.44
C THR A 54 4.00 -8.04 4.26
N ARG A 55 3.88 -6.84 4.85
CA ARG A 55 2.73 -5.96 4.64
C ARG A 55 2.63 -5.41 3.23
N ILE A 56 3.75 -5.01 2.62
CA ILE A 56 3.79 -4.63 1.21
C ILE A 56 3.23 -5.78 0.36
N ARG A 57 3.67 -7.02 0.60
CA ARG A 57 3.13 -8.18 -0.12
C ARG A 57 1.62 -8.37 0.08
N GLN A 58 1.14 -8.25 1.31
CA GLN A 58 -0.30 -8.37 1.62
C GLN A 58 -1.12 -7.31 0.86
N GLU A 59 -0.65 -6.07 0.77
CA GLU A 59 -1.32 -5.00 0.03
C GLU A 59 -1.36 -5.24 -1.49
N PHE A 60 -0.30 -5.81 -2.07
CA PHE A 60 -0.30 -6.20 -3.47
C PHE A 60 -1.23 -7.42 -3.73
N GLU A 61 -1.24 -8.41 -2.83
CA GLU A 61 -2.11 -9.59 -2.94
C GLU A 61 -3.60 -9.23 -2.75
N ARG A 62 -3.92 -8.18 -1.98
CA ARG A 62 -5.30 -7.68 -1.81
C ARG A 62 -6.01 -7.40 -3.13
N HIS A 63 -5.26 -6.97 -4.15
CA HIS A 63 -5.79 -6.63 -5.48
C HIS A 63 -5.43 -7.66 -6.56
N ARG A 64 -5.00 -8.87 -6.18
CA ARG A 64 -4.51 -9.89 -7.13
C ARG A 64 -5.56 -10.33 -8.17
N TYR A 65 -6.84 -10.36 -7.79
CA TYR A 65 -7.92 -10.89 -8.62
C TYR A 65 -8.67 -9.82 -9.43
N VAL A 66 -8.06 -8.64 -9.61
CA VAL A 66 -8.65 -7.57 -10.42
C VAL A 66 -8.56 -7.93 -11.91
N ASN A 67 -9.72 -8.15 -12.52
CA ASN A 67 -9.82 -8.61 -13.92
C ASN A 67 -10.05 -7.48 -14.95
N LYS A 68 -10.06 -6.21 -14.53
CA LYS A 68 -10.28 -5.06 -15.41
C LYS A 68 -8.99 -4.27 -15.57
N LEU A 69 -8.45 -4.21 -16.78
CA LEU A 69 -7.18 -3.53 -17.08
C LEU A 69 -7.16 -2.04 -16.65
N PRO A 70 -8.20 -1.22 -16.92
CA PRO A 70 -8.21 0.18 -16.47
C PRO A 70 -8.16 0.33 -14.94
N VAL A 71 -8.71 -0.64 -14.20
CA VAL A 71 -8.66 -0.62 -12.73
C VAL A 71 -7.24 -0.87 -12.23
N VAL A 72 -6.49 -1.75 -12.89
CA VAL A 72 -5.08 -1.99 -12.57
C VAL A 72 -4.25 -0.72 -12.81
N ASP A 73 -4.52 0.03 -13.86
CA ASP A 73 -3.83 1.30 -14.12
C ASP A 73 -4.09 2.34 -13.02
N VAL A 74 -5.34 2.44 -12.55
CA VAL A 74 -5.69 3.32 -11.42
C VAL A 74 -4.98 2.88 -10.15
N LEU A 75 -4.92 1.57 -9.87
CA LEU A 75 -4.21 1.04 -8.71
C LEU A 75 -2.70 1.29 -8.79
N LEU A 76 -2.10 1.16 -9.96
CA LEU A 76 -0.68 1.50 -10.19
C LEU A 76 -0.42 2.98 -9.96
N GLN A 77 -1.30 3.86 -10.47
CA GLN A 77 -1.16 5.30 -10.26
C GLN A 77 -1.26 5.67 -8.78
N LYS A 78 -2.23 5.09 -8.05
CA LYS A 78 -2.34 5.25 -6.59
C LYS A 78 -1.10 4.73 -5.86
N GLY A 79 -0.60 3.55 -6.22
CA GLY A 79 0.60 2.99 -5.62
C GLY A 79 1.86 3.82 -5.87
N ASN A 80 1.97 4.47 -7.03
CA ASN A 80 3.07 5.38 -7.33
C ASN A 80 2.96 6.70 -6.55
N ALA A 81 1.75 7.26 -6.42
CA ALA A 81 1.51 8.44 -5.58
C ALA A 81 1.84 8.14 -4.11
N ASP A 82 1.35 7.01 -3.57
CA ASP A 82 1.66 6.55 -2.22
C ASP A 82 3.17 6.36 -2.01
N TYR A 83 3.87 5.79 -2.99
CA TYR A 83 5.32 5.61 -2.93
C TYR A 83 6.05 6.95 -2.88
N GLN A 84 5.64 7.88 -3.73
CA GLN A 84 6.21 9.22 -3.80
C GLN A 84 6.00 9.99 -2.48
N GLU A 85 4.79 9.97 -1.93
CA GLU A 85 4.50 10.59 -0.63
C GLU A 85 5.31 9.96 0.51
N THR A 86 5.52 8.64 0.45
CA THR A 86 6.26 7.90 1.49
C THR A 86 7.76 8.17 1.42
N MET A 87 8.36 8.10 0.23
CA MET A 87 9.81 8.31 0.06
C MET A 87 10.23 9.77 0.21
N ASN A 88 9.39 10.70 -0.21
CA ASN A 88 9.68 12.13 -0.05
C ASN A 88 9.36 12.65 1.36
N TYR A 89 9.01 11.75 2.28
CA TYR A 89 8.67 12.10 3.67
C TYR A 89 7.54 13.13 3.79
N TRP A 90 6.54 13.03 2.91
CA TRP A 90 5.32 13.84 2.99
C TRP A 90 4.29 13.23 3.94
N ARG A 91 4.36 11.91 4.14
CA ARG A 91 3.57 11.21 5.15
C ARG A 91 4.19 11.38 6.54
N GLN A 92 3.39 11.09 7.55
CA GLN A 92 3.84 10.96 8.95
C GLN A 92 3.79 9.49 9.39
N THR A 93 4.52 9.15 10.46
CA THR A 93 4.58 7.78 11.01
C THR A 93 3.20 7.19 11.26
N THR A 94 2.22 7.96 11.73
CA THR A 94 0.83 7.52 11.94
C THR A 94 0.18 6.93 10.68
N HIS A 95 0.45 7.50 9.51
CA HIS A 95 -0.06 7.01 8.23
C HIS A 95 0.57 5.66 7.86
N ILE A 96 1.86 5.49 8.11
CA ILE A 96 2.56 4.20 7.89
C ILE A 96 2.05 3.14 8.87
N MET A 97 1.89 3.51 10.14
CA MET A 97 1.37 2.61 11.17
C MET A 97 -0.06 2.17 10.90
N SER A 98 -0.87 2.95 10.17
CA SER A 98 -2.24 2.58 9.81
C SER A 98 -2.35 1.28 9.00
N TYR A 99 -1.31 0.91 8.23
CA TYR A 99 -1.26 -0.35 7.49
C TYR A 99 -1.04 -1.58 8.40
N PHE A 100 -0.62 -1.38 9.65
CA PHE A 100 -0.39 -2.43 10.63
C PHE A 100 -1.62 -2.52 11.54
N LYS A 101 -2.41 -3.60 11.36
CA LYS A 101 -3.69 -3.82 12.05
C LYS A 101 -3.49 -4.10 13.54
N GLU A 102 -2.39 -4.77 13.88
CA GLU A 102 -2.08 -5.25 15.23
C GLU A 102 -1.77 -4.10 16.21
N GLU A 103 -1.35 -2.93 15.72
CA GLU A 103 -1.04 -1.75 16.55
C GLU A 103 -2.05 -0.61 16.41
N ASN A 104 -3.12 -0.80 15.62
CA ASN A 104 -4.17 0.20 15.55
C ASN A 104 -4.91 0.25 16.90
N PHE A 105 -4.91 1.40 17.57
CA PHE A 105 -5.59 1.69 18.85
C PHE A 105 -7.06 1.19 18.91
N ARG A 106 -7.70 0.99 17.75
CA ARG A 106 -9.10 0.56 17.64
C ARG A 106 -9.32 -0.97 17.63
N GLY A 107 -8.26 -1.77 17.66
CA GLY A 107 -8.32 -3.23 17.75
C GLY A 107 -8.90 -3.92 16.50
N ASP A 108 -8.45 -5.15 16.24
CA ASP A 108 -8.88 -5.96 15.08
C ASP A 108 -10.33 -6.48 15.20
N LYS A 109 -10.90 -6.44 16.42
CA LYS A 109 -12.26 -6.95 16.74
C LYS A 109 -13.37 -5.93 16.51
N ARG A 110 -13.28 -5.16 15.43
CA ARG A 110 -14.32 -4.17 15.13
C ARG A 110 -15.61 -4.80 14.61
N LEU A 111 -15.48 -5.96 13.97
CA LEU A 111 -16.59 -6.75 13.45
C LEU A 111 -16.63 -8.08 14.21
N PRO A 112 -17.83 -8.56 14.58
CA PRO A 112 -18.00 -9.85 15.22
C PRO A 112 -17.51 -10.96 14.28
N THR A 113 -16.79 -11.93 14.84
CA THR A 113 -16.21 -13.05 14.06
C THR A 113 -17.26 -14.11 13.70
N ASN A 114 -18.36 -14.15 14.44
CA ASN A 114 -19.46 -15.07 14.21
C ASN A 114 -20.81 -14.40 14.53
N PHE A 115 -21.89 -15.01 14.07
CA PHE A 115 -23.24 -14.51 14.31
C PHE A 115 -23.56 -14.35 15.81
N ILE A 116 -23.19 -15.31 16.66
CA ILE A 116 -23.49 -15.28 18.10
C ILE A 116 -22.82 -14.08 18.79
N THR A 117 -21.55 -13.80 18.49
CA THR A 117 -20.84 -12.62 19.02
C THR A 117 -21.48 -11.33 18.51
N GLY A 118 -21.87 -11.27 17.23
CA GLY A 118 -22.56 -10.10 16.67
C GLY A 118 -23.94 -9.85 17.28
N PHE A 119 -24.69 -10.93 17.51
CA PHE A 119 -25.99 -10.90 18.17
C PHE A 119 -25.86 -10.45 19.63
N LEU A 120 -24.92 -11.02 20.39
CA LEU A 120 -24.68 -10.65 21.79
C LEU A 120 -24.14 -9.22 21.95
N GLU A 121 -23.32 -8.75 21.00
CA GLU A 121 -22.80 -7.37 21.00
C GLU A 121 -23.80 -6.36 20.42
N GLY A 122 -24.95 -6.79 19.89
CA GLY A 122 -25.97 -5.91 19.28
C GLY A 122 -25.48 -5.21 18.00
N ARG A 123 -24.58 -5.85 17.25
CA ARG A 123 -23.89 -5.30 16.06
C ARG A 123 -24.34 -5.94 14.74
N ASN A 124 -25.61 -6.33 14.64
CA ASN A 124 -26.20 -6.85 13.39
C ASN A 124 -26.38 -5.76 12.34
#